data_AF-A0A7I7YI18-F1
#
_entry.id   AF-A0A7I7YI18-F1
#
_cell.length_a   1.000
_cell.length_b   1.000
_cell.length_c   1.000
_cell.angle_alpha   90.00
_cell.angle_beta   90.00
_cell.angle_gamma   90.00
#
_symmetry.space_group_name_H-M   'P 1'
#
loop_
_entity.id
_entity.type
_entity.pdbx_description
1 polymer ?
#
loop_
_entity_poly.entity_id
_entity_poly.type
_entity_poly.pdbx_seq_one_letter_code
_entity_poly.pdbx_strand_id
1 'polypeptide(L)'
;MTPTPRTGKTTTTTEESLSAAASRYQQLRSHLAELKLAAAAEALPAVLDQATADGLSLTVALERLLAVEVEASTARRLAGRLRFACLPTPATLADFDVDAAAGIDRKLIDELGTCRYLESATNILLIGPPGTGKHTCRSDWPGPQHMPATGRTSPPPPIWPPAATAPPSRDAGPPPCASSPARRCW
;
A
#
# COMPACT_ATOMS: atom_id res chain seq x y z
N MET A 1 67.49 27.98 20.10
CA MET A 1 66.78 27.04 19.22
C MET A 1 65.29 27.31 19.36
N THR A 2 64.69 27.99 18.38
CA THR A 2 63.24 27.90 18.11
C THR A 2 63.10 27.00 16.89
N PRO A 3 62.12 26.08 16.84
CA PRO A 3 60.77 26.41 16.35
C PRO A 3 59.68 25.71 17.20
N THR A 4 58.36 25.89 17.12
CA THR A 4 57.35 26.84 16.61
C THR A 4 56.01 26.24 17.11
N PRO A 5 54.98 27.04 17.42
CA PRO A 5 53.64 26.55 17.82
C PRO A 5 52.94 25.75 16.71
N ARG A 6 52.17 24.71 17.08
CA ARG A 6 51.25 24.04 16.14
C ARG A 6 49.92 24.80 16.05
N THR A 7 49.80 25.52 14.94
CA THR A 7 48.56 26.03 14.36
C THR A 7 47.57 24.90 14.07
N GLY A 8 46.29 25.16 14.34
CA GLY A 8 45.16 24.36 13.90
C GLY A 8 43.85 25.13 14.08
N LYS A 9 43.74 26.29 13.44
CA LYS A 9 42.50 27.06 13.29
C LYS A 9 41.66 26.35 12.22
N THR A 10 40.58 25.69 12.61
CA THR A 10 39.47 25.33 11.71
C THR A 10 38.32 26.30 11.95
N THR A 11 38.53 27.54 11.52
CA THR A 11 37.45 28.40 11.06
C THR A 11 37.14 28.03 9.61
N THR A 12 36.15 27.17 9.39
CA THR A 12 35.58 26.97 8.04
C THR A 12 34.14 26.49 8.15
N THR A 13 33.20 27.33 8.58
CA THR A 13 31.78 27.16 8.22
C THR A 13 31.02 28.49 8.40
N THR A 14 31.22 29.45 7.49
CA THR A 14 30.32 30.63 7.43
C THR A 14 29.99 31.04 6.00
N GLU A 15 30.67 30.52 4.98
CA GLU A 15 30.37 30.83 3.58
C GLU A 15 30.31 29.54 2.75
N GLU A 16 29.24 28.76 2.91
CA GLU A 16 28.85 27.85 1.84
C GLU A 16 28.33 28.68 0.67
N SER A 17 28.96 28.55 -0.49
CA SER A 17 28.52 29.24 -1.70
C SER A 17 27.07 28.87 -2.03
N LEU A 18 26.26 29.87 -2.41
CA LEU A 18 24.84 29.69 -2.76
C LEU A 18 24.64 28.60 -3.84
N SER A 19 25.61 28.40 -4.73
CA SER A 19 25.59 27.32 -5.73
C SER A 19 25.76 25.92 -5.12
N ALA A 20 26.61 25.77 -4.09
CA ALA A 20 26.77 24.52 -3.38
C ALA A 20 25.51 24.18 -2.57
N ALA A 21 24.88 25.17 -1.95
CA ALA A 21 23.59 24.99 -1.26
C ALA A 21 22.48 24.57 -2.23
N ALA A 22 22.36 25.24 -3.38
CA ALA A 22 21.40 24.87 -4.43
C ALA A 22 21.65 23.44 -4.98
N SER A 23 22.91 23.06 -5.16
CA SER A 23 23.27 21.70 -5.60
C SER A 23 22.89 20.63 -4.56
N ARG A 24 23.15 20.88 -3.26
CA ARG A 24 22.74 19.96 -2.18
C ARG A 24 21.23 19.84 -2.06
N TYR A 25 20.51 20.94 -2.22
CA TYR A 25 19.04 20.92 -2.26
C TYR A 25 18.53 20.02 -3.39
N GLN A 26 19.13 20.12 -4.58
CA GLN A 26 18.74 19.29 -5.71
C GLN A 26 19.08 17.81 -5.50
N GLN A 27 20.22 17.51 -4.88
CA GLN A 27 20.59 16.15 -4.47
C GLN A 27 19.61 15.59 -3.43
N LEU A 28 19.19 16.41 -2.46
CA LEU A 28 18.20 16.00 -1.47
C LEU A 28 16.88 15.63 -2.15
N ARG A 29 16.40 16.47 -3.09
CA ARG A 29 15.20 16.16 -3.88
C ARG A 29 15.34 14.89 -4.70
N SER A 30 16.50 14.65 -5.32
CA SER A 30 16.70 13.42 -6.09
C SER A 30 16.73 12.18 -5.20
N HIS A 31 17.32 12.25 -4.00
CA HIS A 31 17.26 11.16 -3.02
C HIS A 31 15.83 10.87 -2.55
N LEU A 32 15.03 11.90 -2.28
CA LEU A 32 13.61 11.72 -1.91
C LEU A 32 12.80 11.08 -3.05
N ALA A 33 13.09 11.46 -4.30
CA ALA A 33 12.44 10.87 -5.47
C ALA A 33 12.83 9.39 -5.68
N GLU A 34 14.12 9.05 -5.53
CA GLU A 34 14.62 7.67 -5.63
C GLU A 34 13.96 6.76 -4.58
N LEU A 35 13.79 7.26 -3.37
CA LEU A 35 13.10 6.58 -2.27
C LEU A 35 11.57 6.57 -2.41
N LYS A 36 11.01 7.16 -3.46
CA LYS A 36 9.57 7.29 -3.74
C LYS A 36 8.80 8.07 -2.65
N LEU A 37 9.48 9.01 -1.98
CA LEU A 37 8.91 9.90 -0.97
C LEU A 37 8.40 11.19 -1.62
N ALA A 38 7.39 11.05 -2.48
CA ALA A 38 6.93 12.15 -3.34
C ALA A 38 6.34 13.32 -2.55
N ALA A 39 5.56 13.05 -1.49
CA ALA A 39 4.95 14.11 -0.69
C ALA A 39 6.00 14.86 0.15
N ALA A 40 7.02 14.15 0.67
CA ALA A 40 8.17 14.81 1.28
C ALA A 40 8.93 15.68 0.27
N ALA A 41 9.16 15.21 -0.96
CA ALA A 41 9.86 16.00 -1.98
C ALA A 41 9.11 17.29 -2.36
N GLU A 42 7.78 17.26 -2.37
CA GLU A 42 6.93 18.43 -2.60
C GLU A 42 6.89 19.38 -1.40
N ALA A 43 6.83 18.85 -0.18
CA ALA A 43 6.76 19.63 1.06
C ALA A 43 8.13 20.21 1.50
N LEU A 44 9.23 19.68 0.96
CA LEU A 44 10.59 20.07 1.33
C LEU A 44 10.86 21.60 1.36
N PRO A 45 10.49 22.41 0.33
CA PRO A 45 10.75 23.85 0.38
C PRO A 45 10.05 24.51 1.58
N ALA A 46 8.77 24.19 1.80
CA ALA A 46 7.99 24.78 2.88
C ALA A 46 8.54 24.41 4.26
N VAL A 47 8.97 23.16 4.45
CA VAL A 47 9.55 22.71 5.74
C VAL A 47 10.91 23.37 6.00
N LEU A 48 11.73 23.57 4.97
CA LEU A 48 13.00 24.28 5.11
C LEU A 48 12.79 25.75 5.45
N ASP A 49 11.85 26.43 4.78
CA ASP A 49 11.51 27.83 5.06
C ASP A 49 11.02 27.97 6.51
N GLN A 50 10.12 27.09 6.96
CA GLN A 50 9.65 27.04 8.35
C GLN A 50 10.79 26.78 9.34
N ALA A 51 11.68 25.84 9.04
CA ALA A 51 12.82 25.55 9.91
C ALA A 51 13.75 26.76 10.08
N THR A 52 13.94 27.55 9.01
CA THR A 52 14.71 28.79 9.08
C THR A 52 13.99 29.90 9.83
N ALA A 53 12.67 30.05 9.64
CA ALA A 53 11.87 31.10 10.27
C ALA A 53 11.70 30.86 11.78
N ASP A 54 11.42 29.62 12.17
CA ASP A 54 11.13 29.24 13.56
C ASP A 54 12.39 28.79 14.32
N GLY A 55 13.55 28.71 13.65
CA GLY A 55 14.81 28.23 14.24
C GLY A 55 14.72 26.78 14.73
N LEU A 56 14.00 25.92 14.00
CA LEU A 56 13.78 24.53 14.41
C LEU A 56 15.08 23.74 14.45
N SER A 57 15.18 22.80 15.39
CA SER A 57 16.25 21.82 15.34
C SER A 57 16.11 20.96 14.07
N LEU A 58 17.25 20.49 13.55
CA LEU A 58 17.28 19.61 12.39
C LEU A 58 16.42 18.36 12.60
N THR A 59 16.41 17.81 13.82
CA THR A 59 15.58 16.65 14.17
C THR A 59 14.10 16.92 14.02
N VAL A 60 13.62 18.10 14.43
CA VAL A 60 12.21 18.50 14.30
C VAL A 60 11.87 18.76 12.84
N ALA A 61 12.75 19.41 12.08
CA ALA A 61 12.53 19.66 10.66
C ALA A 61 12.42 18.35 9.85
N LEU A 62 13.30 17.38 10.11
CA LEU A 62 13.27 16.07 9.46
C LEU A 62 12.05 15.25 9.87
N GLU A 63 11.67 15.28 11.16
CA GLU A 63 10.46 14.60 11.63
C GLU A 63 9.21 15.15 10.93
N ARG A 64 9.05 16.48 10.87
CA ARG A 64 7.92 17.11 10.16
C ARG A 64 7.88 16.74 8.69
N LEU A 65 9.03 16.75 8.01
CA LEU A 65 9.14 16.37 6.61
C LEU A 65 8.68 14.92 6.36
N LEU A 66 9.13 13.99 7.21
CA LEU A 66 8.78 12.58 7.10
C LEU A 66 7.34 12.30 7.54
N ALA A 67 6.81 13.05 8.50
CA ALA A 67 5.42 12.95 8.95
C ALA A 67 4.44 13.21 7.78
N VAL A 68 4.71 14.22 6.95
CA VAL A 68 3.91 14.51 5.74
C VAL A 68 3.89 13.31 4.79
N GLU A 69 5.02 12.65 4.58
CA GLU A 69 5.08 11.46 3.72
C GLU A 69 4.35 10.26 4.33
N VAL A 70 4.47 10.05 5.64
CA VAL A 70 3.75 8.99 6.36
C VAL A 70 2.23 9.19 6.22
N GLU A 71 1.75 10.42 6.42
CA GLU A 71 0.33 10.75 6.24
C GLU A 71 -0.12 10.50 4.79
N ALA A 72 0.62 10.99 3.80
CA ALA A 72 0.30 10.75 2.39
C ALA A 72 0.35 9.26 2.02
N SER A 73 1.28 8.49 2.60
CA SER A 73 1.43 7.05 2.36
C SER A 73 0.29 6.26 3.00
N THR A 74 -0.10 6.59 4.23
CA THR A 74 -1.24 5.97 4.93
C THR A 74 -2.55 6.26 4.21
N ALA A 75 -2.76 7.49 3.73
CA ALA A 75 -3.92 7.88 2.93
C ALA A 75 -3.97 7.10 1.60
N ARG A 76 -2.86 7.01 0.85
CA ARG A 76 -2.78 6.22 -0.39
C ARG A 76 -3.07 4.74 -0.14
N ARG A 77 -2.52 4.16 0.92
CA ARG A 77 -2.76 2.76 1.32
C ARG A 77 -4.22 2.52 1.71
N LEU A 78 -4.84 3.46 2.43
CA LEU A 78 -6.26 3.40 2.77
C LEU A 78 -7.13 3.47 1.51
N ALA A 79 -6.89 4.45 0.63
CA ALA A 79 -7.61 4.59 -0.62
C ALA A 79 -7.49 3.33 -1.50
N GLY A 80 -6.30 2.72 -1.56
CA GLY A 80 -6.09 1.44 -2.23
C GLY A 80 -6.95 0.32 -1.64
N ARG A 81 -6.94 0.15 -0.32
CA ARG A 81 -7.77 -0.85 0.37
C ARG A 81 -9.26 -0.63 0.11
N LEU A 82 -9.74 0.61 0.17
CA LEU A 82 -11.15 0.95 -0.10
C LEU A 82 -11.56 0.65 -1.55
N ARG A 83 -10.67 0.92 -2.52
CA ARG A 83 -10.90 0.55 -3.93
C ARG A 83 -11.06 -0.96 -4.12
N PHE A 84 -10.28 -1.78 -3.41
CA PHE A 84 -10.37 -3.24 -3.48
C PHE A 84 -11.48 -3.84 -2.61
N ALA A 85 -11.99 -3.09 -1.62
CA ALA A 85 -13.07 -3.56 -0.76
C ALA A 85 -14.41 -3.67 -1.52
N CYS A 86 -14.55 -3.02 -2.69
CA CYS A 86 -15.75 -3.04 -3.53
C CYS A 86 -17.05 -2.81 -2.75
N LEU A 87 -16.98 -1.98 -1.70
CA LEU A 87 -18.14 -1.63 -0.90
C LEU A 87 -19.04 -0.68 -1.73
N PRO A 88 -20.37 -0.91 -1.75
CA PRO A 88 -21.28 -0.14 -2.60
C PRO A 88 -21.38 1.34 -2.22
N THR A 89 -21.05 1.68 -0.97
CA THR A 89 -21.00 3.06 -0.46
C THR A 89 -19.93 3.13 0.62
N PRO A 90 -19.19 4.25 0.78
CA PRO A 90 -18.39 4.49 1.96
C PRO A 90 -19.32 4.60 3.18
N ALA A 91 -19.69 3.45 3.74
CA ALA A 91 -20.48 3.35 4.95
C ALA A 91 -19.54 3.24 6.14
N THR A 92 -19.69 4.14 7.10
CA THR A 92 -19.03 4.01 8.39
C THR A 92 -19.95 3.29 9.37
N LEU A 93 -19.39 2.72 10.43
CA LEU A 93 -20.19 2.11 11.49
C LEU A 93 -21.12 3.14 12.17
N ALA A 94 -20.76 4.44 12.12
CA ALA A 94 -21.59 5.52 12.66
C ALA A 94 -22.84 5.80 11.81
N ASP A 95 -22.81 5.45 10.52
CA ASP A 95 -23.97 5.58 9.62
C ASP A 95 -24.93 4.39 9.73
N PHE A 96 -24.60 3.39 10.56
CA PHE A 96 -25.41 2.19 10.72
C PHE A 96 -26.60 2.44 11.65
N ASP A 97 -27.81 2.42 11.09
CA ASP A 97 -29.05 2.49 11.85
C ASP A 97 -29.35 1.16 12.55
N VAL A 98 -29.02 1.12 13.85
CA VAL A 98 -29.22 -0.05 14.72
C VAL A 98 -30.70 -0.31 14.99
N ASP A 99 -31.52 0.75 14.99
CA ASP A 99 -32.94 0.67 15.34
C ASP A 99 -33.77 0.12 14.16
N ALA A 100 -33.32 0.37 12.92
CA ALA A 100 -33.90 -0.22 11.72
C ALA A 100 -33.62 -1.74 11.58
N ALA A 101 -32.56 -2.26 12.20
CA ALA A 101 -32.15 -3.64 12.08
C ALA A 101 -32.73 -4.51 13.21
N ALA A 102 -33.86 -5.16 12.96
CA ALA A 102 -34.51 -6.04 13.94
C ALA A 102 -33.56 -7.15 14.45
N GLY A 103 -33.32 -7.16 15.77
CA GLY A 103 -32.56 -8.21 16.46
C GLY A 103 -31.06 -7.97 16.61
N ILE A 104 -30.56 -6.75 16.36
CA ILE A 104 -29.15 -6.40 16.58
C ILE A 104 -28.98 -5.67 17.92
N ASP A 105 -28.07 -6.15 18.78
CA ASP A 105 -27.72 -5.49 20.03
C ASP A 105 -26.69 -4.38 19.76
N ARG A 106 -27.02 -3.15 20.15
CA ARG A 106 -26.13 -1.99 20.05
C ARG A 106 -24.81 -2.19 20.79
N LYS A 107 -24.83 -2.87 21.95
CA LYS A 107 -23.60 -3.16 22.71
C LYS A 107 -22.65 -4.06 21.94
N LEU A 108 -23.21 -5.02 21.19
CA LEU A 108 -22.41 -5.91 20.34
C LEU A 108 -21.80 -5.13 19.18
N ILE A 109 -22.54 -4.23 18.53
CA ILE A 109 -21.99 -3.37 17.48
C ILE A 109 -20.84 -2.52 18.01
N ASP A 110 -21.02 -1.89 19.17
CA ASP A 110 -19.98 -1.06 19.79
C ASP A 110 -18.73 -1.89 20.11
N GLU A 111 -18.89 -3.12 20.63
CA GLU A 111 -17.78 -4.04 20.84
C GLU A 111 -17.07 -4.41 19.53
N LEU A 112 -17.82 -4.74 18.48
CA LEU A 112 -17.26 -5.03 17.16
C LEU A 112 -16.54 -3.81 16.55
N GLY A 113 -17.05 -2.60 16.80
CA GLY A 113 -16.43 -1.34 16.38
C GLY A 113 -15.04 -1.11 16.97
N THR A 114 -14.73 -1.70 18.13
CA THR A 114 -13.38 -1.65 18.70
C THR A 114 -12.34 -2.44 17.91
N CYS A 115 -12.78 -3.31 16.98
CA CYS A 115 -11.93 -4.23 16.22
C CYS A 115 -11.08 -5.19 17.07
N ARG A 116 -11.34 -5.33 18.38
CA ARG A 116 -10.56 -6.17 19.31
C ARG A 116 -10.55 -7.65 18.91
N TYR A 117 -11.57 -8.11 18.21
CA TYR A 117 -11.65 -9.47 17.67
C TYR A 117 -10.55 -9.79 16.65
N LEU A 118 -9.95 -8.77 16.02
CA LEU A 118 -8.80 -8.95 15.12
C LEU A 118 -7.54 -9.37 15.89
N GLU A 119 -7.35 -8.85 17.10
CA GLU A 119 -6.21 -9.19 17.96
C GLU A 119 -6.31 -10.62 18.48
N SER A 120 -7.53 -11.05 18.82
CA SER A 120 -7.81 -12.40 19.31
C SER A 120 -8.10 -13.43 18.21
N ALA A 121 -7.98 -13.05 16.93
CA ALA A 121 -8.32 -13.86 15.76
C ALA A 121 -9.70 -14.55 15.88
N THR A 122 -10.66 -13.85 16.49
CA THR A 122 -11.99 -14.38 16.76
C THR A 122 -12.88 -14.19 15.53
N ASN A 123 -13.40 -15.30 15.00
CA ASN A 123 -14.25 -15.27 13.82
C ASN A 123 -15.67 -14.79 14.19
N ILE A 124 -16.17 -13.81 13.44
CA ILE A 124 -17.54 -13.30 13.60
C ILE A 124 -18.41 -13.84 12.48
N LEU A 125 -19.53 -14.44 12.83
CA LEU A 125 -20.51 -14.95 11.88
C LEU A 125 -21.81 -14.15 11.99
N LEU A 126 -22.15 -13.43 10.92
CA LEU A 126 -23.38 -12.62 10.85
C LEU A 126 -24.51 -13.48 10.25
N ILE A 127 -25.46 -13.94 11.08
CA ILE A 127 -26.60 -14.80 10.67
C ILE A 127 -27.92 -14.02 10.78
N GLY A 128 -28.86 -14.27 9.87
CA GLY A 128 -30.28 -13.89 10.05
C GLY A 128 -31.07 -13.74 8.75
N PRO A 129 -32.33 -13.25 8.83
CA PRO A 129 -33.25 -13.20 7.70
C PRO A 129 -32.76 -12.31 6.54
N PRO A 130 -33.12 -12.62 5.29
CA PRO A 130 -32.83 -11.73 4.16
C PRO A 130 -33.52 -10.37 4.39
N GLY A 131 -32.78 -9.26 4.23
CA GLY A 131 -33.29 -7.90 4.45
C GLY A 131 -32.82 -7.21 5.74
N THR A 132 -32.15 -7.88 6.67
CA THR A 132 -31.63 -7.25 7.91
C THR A 132 -30.22 -6.67 7.75
N GLY A 133 -29.89 -6.09 6.60
CA GLY A 133 -28.58 -5.45 6.36
C GLY A 133 -27.38 -6.37 6.10
N LYS A 134 -27.46 -7.69 6.35
CA LYS A 134 -26.42 -8.67 5.90
C LYS A 134 -26.15 -8.57 4.40
N HIS A 135 -27.19 -8.25 3.66
CA HIS A 135 -27.17 -8.03 2.22
C HIS A 135 -27.11 -6.56 1.82
N THR A 136 -27.18 -5.54 2.68
CA THR A 136 -26.84 -4.16 2.22
C THR A 136 -25.37 -4.09 1.78
N CYS A 137 -24.53 -4.98 2.31
CA CYS A 137 -23.20 -5.29 1.79
C CYS A 137 -23.20 -6.06 0.44
N ARG A 138 -24.37 -6.44 -0.12
CA ARG A 138 -24.53 -7.35 -1.29
C ARG A 138 -25.60 -6.96 -2.32
N SER A 139 -26.70 -6.29 -1.96
CA SER A 139 -27.85 -6.00 -2.82
C SER A 139 -27.69 -4.72 -3.61
N ASP A 140 -26.85 -3.80 -3.13
CA ASP A 140 -26.35 -2.68 -3.91
C ASP A 140 -25.10 -3.06 -4.72
N TRP A 141 -24.70 -4.34 -4.77
CA TRP A 141 -23.63 -4.81 -5.65
C TRP A 141 -24.12 -4.71 -7.09
N PRO A 142 -23.70 -3.71 -7.86
CA PRO A 142 -23.91 -3.78 -9.28
C PRO A 142 -22.88 -4.81 -9.78
N GLY A 143 -23.35 -5.90 -10.40
CA GLY A 143 -22.45 -6.81 -11.12
C GLY A 143 -21.43 -6.01 -11.95
N PRO A 144 -20.21 -6.54 -12.17
CA PRO A 144 -19.05 -5.76 -12.65
C PRO A 144 -19.47 -4.72 -13.67
N GLN A 145 -19.53 -3.46 -13.22
CA GLN A 145 -20.08 -2.38 -14.02
C GLN A 145 -19.17 -2.25 -15.23
N HIS A 146 -19.74 -2.43 -16.42
CA HIS A 146 -19.09 -2.10 -17.67
C HIS A 146 -18.60 -0.65 -17.56
N MET A 147 -17.29 -0.48 -17.37
CA MET A 147 -16.63 0.80 -17.52
C MET A 147 -16.92 1.31 -18.93
N PRO A 148 -17.47 2.53 -19.10
CA PRO A 148 -17.61 3.10 -20.43
C PRO A 148 -16.22 3.28 -21.03
N ALA A 149 -16.04 2.74 -22.23
CA ALA A 149 -14.81 2.82 -22.99
C ALA A 149 -14.52 4.27 -23.42
N THR A 150 -13.96 5.08 -22.53
CA THR A 150 -13.29 6.32 -22.92
C THR A 150 -11.89 6.00 -23.41
N GLY A 151 -11.63 6.31 -24.68
CA GLY A 151 -10.31 6.69 -25.16
C GLY A 151 -9.25 5.59 -25.15
N ARG A 152 -9.13 4.92 -26.28
CA ARG A 152 -8.08 3.97 -26.66
C ARG A 152 -6.66 4.56 -26.39
N THR A 153 -6.07 4.23 -25.24
CA THR A 153 -4.61 4.13 -25.06
C THR A 153 -4.32 2.96 -24.12
N SER A 154 -3.93 1.83 -24.70
CA SER A 154 -3.57 0.63 -23.94
C SER A 154 -2.26 0.88 -23.16
N PRO A 155 -2.20 0.62 -21.84
CA PRO A 155 -0.91 0.47 -21.17
C PRO A 155 -0.23 -0.82 -21.65
N PRO A 156 1.12 -0.87 -21.73
CA PRO A 156 1.84 -2.08 -22.12
C PRO A 156 1.59 -3.22 -21.13
N PRO A 157 1.54 -4.49 -21.58
CA PRO A 157 1.31 -5.63 -20.71
C PRO A 157 2.49 -5.81 -19.73
N PRO A 158 2.23 -6.29 -18.51
CA PRO A 158 3.31 -6.66 -17.59
C PRO A 158 4.13 -7.81 -18.19
N ILE A 159 5.45 -7.65 -18.19
CA ILE A 159 6.41 -8.67 -18.63
C ILE A 159 6.50 -9.72 -17.52
N TRP A 160 5.76 -10.81 -17.65
CA TRP A 160 5.97 -12.01 -16.84
C TRP A 160 7.02 -12.89 -17.56
N PRO A 161 8.06 -13.39 -16.88
CA PRO A 161 8.96 -14.37 -17.48
C PRO A 161 8.16 -15.64 -17.84
N PRO A 162 8.42 -16.29 -19.00
CA PRO A 162 7.73 -17.52 -19.35
C PRO A 162 8.05 -18.63 -18.35
N ALA A 163 7.01 -19.39 -18.00
CA ALA A 163 7.08 -20.53 -17.10
C ALA A 163 8.22 -21.48 -17.50
N ALA A 164 9.08 -21.79 -16.53
CA ALA A 164 10.14 -22.78 -16.70
C ALA A 164 9.51 -24.13 -17.09
N THR A 165 9.93 -24.64 -18.25
CA THR A 165 9.55 -25.94 -18.79
C THR A 165 9.95 -27.04 -17.79
N ALA A 166 8.97 -27.81 -17.33
CA ALA A 166 9.22 -29.01 -16.54
C ALA A 166 10.06 -30.03 -17.37
N PRO A 167 11.04 -30.73 -16.76
CA PRO A 167 11.81 -31.74 -17.47
C PRO A 167 10.94 -32.99 -17.78
N PRO A 168 11.18 -33.67 -18.91
CA PRO A 168 10.38 -34.83 -19.32
C PRO A 168 10.67 -36.06 -18.45
N SER A 169 9.59 -36.72 -18.01
CA SER A 169 9.61 -38.02 -17.34
C SER A 169 10.22 -39.09 -18.24
N ARG A 170 11.33 -39.69 -17.80
CA ARG A 170 11.81 -40.98 -18.32
C ARG A 170 10.83 -42.05 -17.86
N ASP A 171 10.01 -42.56 -18.77
CA ASP A 171 9.47 -43.92 -18.77
C ASP A 171 8.68 -44.14 -20.07
N ALA A 172 9.41 -44.37 -21.16
CA ALA A 172 8.86 -44.96 -22.37
C ALA A 172 9.45 -46.37 -22.49
N GLY A 173 8.73 -47.36 -21.95
CA GLY A 173 8.98 -48.78 -22.22
C GLY A 173 8.63 -49.12 -23.68
N PRO A 174 9.26 -50.16 -24.27
CA PRO A 174 9.09 -50.49 -25.69
C PRO A 174 7.69 -51.05 -26.02
N PRO A 175 7.20 -50.87 -27.26
CA PRO A 175 5.87 -51.31 -27.69
C PRO A 175 5.75 -52.84 -27.89
N PRO A 176 4.51 -53.38 -27.89
CA PRO A 176 4.26 -54.82 -27.74
C PRO A 176 4.44 -55.64 -29.03
N CYS A 177 4.96 -56.85 -28.88
CA CYS A 177 4.96 -57.90 -29.90
C CYS A 177 3.61 -58.64 -29.94
N ALA A 178 3.17 -58.95 -31.16
CA ALA A 178 1.91 -59.60 -31.49
C ALA A 178 1.78 -61.05 -30.99
N SER A 179 0.58 -61.45 -30.55
CA SER A 179 -0.08 -62.72 -30.90
C SER A 179 -1.50 -62.81 -30.30
N SER A 180 -2.43 -63.17 -31.19
CA SER A 180 -3.85 -63.50 -30.98
C SER A 180 -4.02 -64.87 -30.29
N PRO A 181 -5.22 -65.46 -30.09
CA PRO A 181 -6.58 -64.94 -29.85
C PRO A 181 -7.22 -65.55 -28.57
N ALA A 182 -8.46 -65.14 -28.27
CA ALA A 182 -9.59 -65.99 -27.82
C ALA A 182 -10.28 -65.64 -26.47
N ARG A 183 -11.59 -65.33 -26.61
CA ARG A 183 -12.73 -65.61 -25.72
C ARG A 183 -12.84 -64.76 -24.44
N ARG A 184 -14.01 -64.43 -23.91
CA ARG A 184 -15.44 -64.54 -24.27
C ARG A 184 -16.17 -63.63 -23.26
N CYS A 185 -17.40 -63.27 -23.62
CA CYS A 185 -18.48 -62.77 -22.75
C CYS A 185 -18.38 -63.25 -21.29
N TRP A 186 -18.57 -62.36 -20.32
CA TRP A 186 -19.85 -62.07 -19.66
C TRP A 186 -19.83 -60.61 -19.18
#